data_AF-A0A1I7LHB1-F1
#
_entry.id   AF-A0A1I7LHB1-F1
#
_cell.length_a   1.000
_cell.length_b   1.000
_cell.length_c   1.000
_cell.angle_alpha   90.00
_cell.angle_beta   90.00
_cell.angle_gamma   90.00
#
_symmetry.space_group_name_H-M   'P 1'
#
loop_
_entity.id
_entity.type
_entity.pdbx_description
1 polymer ?
#
loop_
_entity_poly.entity_id
_entity_poly.type
_entity_poly.pdbx_seq_one_letter_code
_entity_poly.pdbx_strand_id
1 'polypeptide(L)'
;MWQGLVEGAPKFSAQERDLRWLKVRKLMAEARLDAIFVPPNTGLWDHFQANVRYLTGIGGDCSQAACVFPLTGEVTAITSPDVHKDI
;
A
#
# COMPACT_ATOMS: atom_id res chain seq x y z
N MET A 1 23.97 -9.87 13.01
CA MET A 1 23.10 -10.80 13.74
C MET A 1 21.60 -10.58 13.41
N TRP A 2 21.24 -10.06 12.23
CA TRP A 2 19.83 -9.81 11.85
C TRP A 2 19.43 -10.40 10.48
N GLN A 3 20.39 -10.80 9.64
CA GLN A 3 20.12 -11.31 8.28
C GLN A 3 19.33 -12.63 8.28
N GLY A 4 19.54 -13.52 9.26
CA GLY A 4 18.89 -14.83 9.29
C GLY A 4 17.42 -14.85 9.72
N LEU A 5 16.87 -13.76 10.28
CA LEU A 5 15.48 -13.74 10.79
C LEU A 5 14.44 -13.47 9.69
N VAL A 6 14.83 -12.81 8.60
CA VAL A 6 13.93 -12.43 7.49
C VAL A 6 14.15 -13.25 6.22
N GLU A 7 15.23 -14.04 6.15
CA GLU A 7 15.58 -14.86 4.99
C GLU A 7 14.58 -15.96 4.67
N GLY A 8 13.78 -16.39 5.66
CA GLY A 8 12.71 -17.40 5.48
C GLY A 8 11.28 -16.87 5.63
N ALA A 9 11.10 -15.57 5.86
CA ALA A 9 9.76 -15.00 6.03
C ALA A 9 9.03 -14.97 4.68
N PRO A 10 7.81 -15.52 4.58
CA PRO A 10 7.07 -15.52 3.32
C PRO A 10 6.79 -14.08 2.86
N LYS A 11 7.18 -13.78 1.62
CA LYS A 11 6.91 -12.51 0.96
C LYS A 11 5.71 -12.69 0.04
N PHE A 12 4.83 -11.70 -0.02
CA PHE A 12 3.76 -11.73 -1.00
C PHE A 12 4.34 -11.60 -2.41
N SER A 13 3.84 -12.43 -3.32
CA SER A 13 4.17 -12.34 -4.73
C SER A 13 3.41 -11.21 -5.41
N ALA A 14 3.88 -10.79 -6.58
CA ALA A 14 3.14 -9.88 -7.45
C ALA A 14 1.75 -10.45 -7.83
N GLN A 15 1.67 -11.76 -8.05
CA GLN A 15 0.42 -12.45 -8.38
C GLN A 15 -0.61 -12.37 -7.25
N GLU A 16 -0.18 -12.54 -5.99
CA GLU A 16 -1.06 -12.37 -4.83
C GLU A 16 -1.61 -10.94 -4.74
N ARG A 17 -0.78 -9.93 -5.05
CA ARG A 17 -1.24 -8.54 -5.13
C ARG A 17 -2.30 -8.36 -6.22
N ASP A 18 -2.12 -8.97 -7.38
CA ASP A 18 -3.10 -8.91 -8.48
C ASP A 18 -4.44 -9.57 -8.09
N LEU A 19 -4.40 -10.70 -7.36
CA LEU A 19 -5.60 -11.37 -6.83
C LEU A 19 -6.36 -10.50 -5.82
N ARG A 20 -5.65 -9.78 -4.95
CA ARG A 20 -6.27 -8.80 -4.02
C ARG A 20 -6.95 -7.68 -4.79
N TRP A 21 -6.29 -7.14 -5.81
CA TRP A 21 -6.84 -6.08 -6.64
C TRP A 21 -8.10 -6.53 -7.36
N LEU A 22 -8.12 -7.73 -7.92
CA LEU A 22 -9.32 -8.32 -8.53
C LEU A 22 -10.48 -8.39 -7.54
N LYS A 23 -10.22 -8.86 -6.31
CA LYS A 23 -11.23 -8.93 -5.26
C LYS A 23 -11.76 -7.55 -4.86
N VAL A 24 -10.87 -6.58 -4.68
CA VAL A 24 -11.24 -5.19 -4.35
C VAL A 24 -12.10 -4.57 -5.46
N ARG A 25 -11.67 -4.68 -6.72
CA ARG A 25 -12.43 -4.14 -7.87
C ARG A 25 -13.80 -4.79 -8.03
N LYS A 26 -13.92 -6.09 -7.78
CA LYS A 26 -15.22 -6.77 -7.76
C LYS A 26 -16.16 -6.13 -6.73
N LEU A 27 -15.69 -5.93 -5.50
CA LEU A 27 -16.47 -5.30 -4.44
C LEU A 27 -16.80 -3.83 -4.75
N MET A 28 -15.86 -3.09 -5.35
CA MET A 28 -16.12 -1.72 -5.82
C MET A 28 -17.21 -1.68 -6.88
N ALA A 29 -17.20 -2.59 -7.86
CA ALA A 29 -18.22 -2.67 -8.89
C ALA A 29 -19.60 -2.95 -8.30
N GLU A 30 -19.70 -3.90 -7.36
CA GLU A 30 -20.93 -4.21 -6.61
C GLU A 30 -21.43 -3.00 -5.81
N ALA A 31 -20.51 -2.22 -5.22
CA ALA A 31 -20.81 -1.02 -4.45
C ALA A 31 -21.01 0.25 -5.31
N ARG A 32 -20.82 0.18 -6.64
CA ARG A 32 -20.81 1.33 -7.56
C ARG A 32 -19.81 2.43 -7.17
N LEU A 33 -18.59 2.02 -6.84
CA LEU A 33 -17.48 2.92 -6.50
C LEU A 33 -16.51 3.02 -7.68
N ASP A 34 -16.25 4.24 -8.14
CA ASP A 34 -15.29 4.50 -9.22
C ASP A 34 -13.83 4.54 -8.73
N ALA A 35 -13.62 4.84 -7.45
CA ALA A 35 -12.31 4.86 -6.82
C ALA A 35 -12.39 4.69 -5.30
N ILE A 36 -11.31 4.17 -4.71
CA ILE A 36 -11.05 4.23 -3.27
C ILE A 36 -9.89 5.21 -3.06
N PHE A 37 -10.10 6.18 -2.17
CA PHE A 37 -9.04 7.04 -1.68
C PHE A 37 -8.63 6.58 -0.28
N VAL A 38 -7.35 6.23 -0.10
CA VAL A 38 -6.76 6.01 1.22
C VAL A 38 -5.94 7.25 1.56
N PRO A 39 -6.45 8.13 2.45
CA PRO A 39 -5.73 9.33 2.83
C PRO A 39 -4.46 9.00 3.62
N PRO A 40 -3.48 9.91 3.65
CA PRO A 40 -2.40 9.80 4.62
C PRO A 40 -3.01 9.86 6.03
N ASN A 41 -2.40 9.16 6.97
CA ASN A 41 -2.79 9.19 8.37
C ASN A 41 -1.67 9.78 9.23
N THR A 42 -2.02 10.25 10.42
CA THR A 42 -1.07 10.84 11.38
C THR A 42 -0.29 9.80 12.19
N GLY A 43 -0.46 8.51 11.89
CA GLY A 43 0.31 7.43 12.48
C GLY A 43 1.78 7.50 12.06
N LEU A 44 2.65 7.29 13.04
CA LEU A 44 4.09 7.16 12.84
C LEU A 44 4.47 5.68 12.95
N TRP A 45 5.66 5.33 12.45
CA TRP A 45 6.25 3.99 12.62
C TRP A 45 5.31 2.86 12.13
N ASP A 46 4.79 3.02 10.91
CA ASP A 46 3.87 2.09 10.24
C ASP A 46 2.47 1.97 10.88
N HIS A 47 2.15 2.75 11.91
CA HIS A 47 0.82 2.76 12.51
C HIS A 47 -0.23 3.26 11.51
N PHE A 48 -1.40 2.59 11.51
CA PHE A 48 -2.56 2.92 10.68
C PHE A 48 -2.31 2.90 9.15
N GLN A 49 -1.19 2.32 8.69
CA GLN A 49 -0.83 2.21 7.26
C GLN A 49 -1.36 0.92 6.58
N ALA A 50 -2.13 0.08 7.28
CA ALA A 50 -2.51 -1.24 6.77
C ALA A 50 -3.28 -1.19 5.44
N ASN A 51 -4.19 -0.22 5.27
CA ASN A 51 -5.00 -0.08 4.07
C ASN A 51 -4.16 0.31 2.85
N VAL A 52 -3.29 1.32 2.98
CA VAL A 52 -2.43 1.75 1.88
C VAL A 52 -1.43 0.65 1.52
N ARG A 53 -0.88 -0.05 2.52
CA ARG A 53 0.03 -1.19 2.29
C ARG A 53 -0.65 -2.35 1.60
N TYR A 54 -1.90 -2.65 1.95
CA TYR A 54 -2.67 -3.71 1.30
C TYR A 54 -2.93 -3.41 -0.18
N LEU A 55 -3.23 -2.15 -0.52
CA LEU A 55 -3.54 -1.74 -1.89
C LEU A 55 -2.32 -1.45 -2.76
N THR A 56 -1.21 -1.00 -2.19
CA THR A 56 -0.02 -0.57 -2.95
C THR A 56 1.19 -1.49 -2.80
N GLY A 57 1.26 -2.26 -1.70
CA GLY A 57 2.47 -2.96 -1.28
C GLY A 57 3.55 -2.06 -0.65
N ILE A 58 3.39 -0.72 -0.71
CA ILE A 58 4.31 0.24 -0.12
C ILE A 58 4.09 0.31 1.40
N GLY A 59 5.17 0.31 2.15
CA GLY A 59 5.18 0.39 3.61
C GLY A 59 6.37 -0.34 4.21
N GLY A 60 6.52 -0.28 5.54
CA GLY A 60 7.75 -0.66 6.22
C GLY A 60 8.74 0.50 6.24
N ASP A 61 9.69 0.41 7.17
CA ASP A 61 10.69 1.45 7.41
C ASP A 61 10.07 2.83 7.71
N CYS A 62 8.95 2.85 8.43
CA CYS A 62 8.23 4.08 8.76
C CYS A 62 7.72 4.88 7.55
N SER A 63 7.65 4.27 6.37
CA SER A 63 7.20 4.94 5.15
C SER A 63 5.73 5.36 5.26
N GLN A 64 5.45 6.62 4.91
CA GLN A 64 4.10 7.15 4.82
C GLN A 64 3.65 7.19 3.37
N ALA A 65 2.45 6.66 3.11
CA ALA A 65 1.85 6.66 1.80
C ALA A 65 0.36 6.97 1.88
N ALA A 66 -0.14 7.61 0.84
CA ALA A 66 -1.55 7.67 0.48
C ALA A 66 -1.75 6.95 -0.85
N CYS A 67 -2.98 6.57 -1.20
CA CYS A 67 -3.23 6.05 -2.53
C CYS A 67 -4.62 6.37 -3.07
N VAL A 68 -4.69 6.40 -4.40
CA VAL A 68 -5.93 6.35 -5.17
C VAL A 68 -5.94 5.02 -5.90
N PHE A 69 -6.94 4.19 -5.59
CA PHE A 69 -7.18 2.91 -6.22
C PHE A 69 -8.42 3.03 -7.12
N PRO A 70 -8.27 3.19 -8.44
CA PRO A 70 -9.40 3.36 -9.35
C PRO A 70 -10.09 2.02 -9.63
N LEU A 71 -11.35 2.03 -10.06
CA LEU A 71 -12.08 0.82 -10.49
C LEU A 71 -11.42 0.16 -11.71
N THR A 72 -10.83 0.96 -12.60
CA THR A 72 -10.09 0.52 -13.80
C THR A 72 -8.75 1.25 -13.89
N GLY A 73 -7.73 0.58 -14.45
CA GLY A 73 -6.40 1.15 -14.64
C GLY A 73 -5.47 1.05 -13.43
N GLU A 74 -4.38 1.82 -13.47
CA GLU A 74 -3.25 1.74 -12.54
C GLU A 74 -3.53 2.39 -11.17
N VAL A 75 -3.01 1.76 -10.12
CA VAL A 75 -3.07 2.30 -8.75
C VAL A 75 -2.03 3.40 -8.59
N THR A 76 -2.43 4.56 -8.08
CA THR A 76 -1.51 5.67 -7.81
C THR A 76 -1.17 5.72 -6.33
N ALA A 77 0.11 5.63 -6.01
CA ALA A 77 0.64 5.87 -4.67
C ALA A 77 1.22 7.29 -4.59
N ILE A 78 1.01 7.95 -3.46
CA ILE A 78 1.55 9.26 -3.14
C ILE A 78 2.39 9.07 -1.88
N THR A 79 3.70 9.29 -2.00
CA THR A 79 4.62 9.18 -0.88
C THR A 79 5.18 10.56 -0.55
N SER A 80 5.60 10.77 0.69
CA SER A 80 6.43 11.94 0.99
C SER A 80 7.74 11.85 0.20
N PRO A 81 8.28 12.97 -0.32
CA PRO A 81 9.64 12.98 -0.81
C PRO A 81 10.57 12.57 0.33
N ASP A 82 11.63 11.82 -0.01
CA ASP A 82 12.79 11.73 0.87
C ASP A 82 13.34 13.16 1.00
N VAL A 83 13.13 13.79 2.15
CA VAL A 83 13.76 15.08 2.41
C VAL A 83 15.22 14.79 2.68
N HIS A 84 16.09 15.20 1.75
CA HIS A 84 17.52 15.20 2.01
C HIS A 84 17.75 15.92 3.34
N LYS A 85 18.61 15.39 4.21
CA LYS A 85 18.89 15.90 5.57
C LYS A 85 19.26 17.40 5.67
N ASP A 86 19.46 18.06 4.53
CA ASP A 86 19.91 19.44 4.39
C ASP A 86 18.80 20.38 3.86
N ILE A 87 17.54 19.91 3.80
CA ILE A 87 16.33 20.70 3.50
C ILE A 87 15.52 20.89 4.77
#